data_AF-A0A853JC71-F1
#
_entry.id   AF-A0A853JC71-F1
#
_cell.length_a   1.000
_cell.length_b   1.000
_cell.length_c   1.000
_cell.angle_alpha   90.00
_cell.angle_beta   90.00
_cell.angle_gamma   90.00
#
_symmetry.space_group_name_H-M   'P 1'
#
loop_
_entity.id
_entity.type
_entity.pdbx_description
1 polymer ?
#
loop_
_entity_poly.entity_id
_entity_poly.type
_entity_poly.pdbx_seq_one_letter_code
_entity_poly.pdbx_strand_id
1 'polypeptide(L)'
;MRNDPAYLASLGELATLKNAIGAWFHQDAYLDFASDEDVWDDMFAGHDSEARQLLMAQIAALLQRSDDAIVGLWNSQAHSHTFASGAEARHFFGSMLEYFYGRGHVA
;
A
#
# COMPACT_ATOMS: atom_id res chain seq x y z
N MET A 1 17.55 -3.02 2.82
CA MET A 1 16.30 -2.25 2.82
C MET A 1 16.55 -0.94 3.53
N ARG A 2 16.00 0.18 3.03
CA ARG A 2 15.97 1.46 3.76
C ARG A 2 15.12 1.27 5.02
N ASN A 3 15.48 1.99 6.09
CA ASN A 3 14.72 1.94 7.34
C ASN A 3 13.49 2.84 7.23
N ASP A 4 12.38 2.40 7.83
CA ASP A 4 11.19 3.23 8.01
C ASP A 4 11.52 4.50 8.83
N PRO A 5 10.79 5.60 8.60
CA PRO A 5 10.88 6.77 9.45
C PRO A 5 10.67 6.43 10.93
N ALA A 6 11.44 7.07 11.82
CA ALA A 6 11.43 6.75 13.26
C ALA A 6 10.04 6.86 13.91
N TYR A 7 9.20 7.77 13.43
CA TYR A 7 7.83 7.96 13.94
C TYR A 7 6.89 6.79 13.60
N LEU A 8 7.25 5.93 12.63
CA LEU A 8 6.50 4.73 12.26
C LEU A 8 7.03 3.46 12.94
N ALA A 9 8.05 3.55 13.80
CA ALA A 9 8.71 2.38 14.40
C ALA A 9 7.74 1.45 15.15
N SER A 10 6.66 1.99 15.73
CA SER A 10 5.64 1.21 16.43
C SER A 10 4.82 0.28 15.52
N LEU A 11 4.77 0.55 14.21
CA LEU A 11 4.07 -0.30 13.24
C LEU A 11 4.89 -1.55 12.84
N GLY A 12 6.17 -1.58 13.21
CA GLY A 12 7.06 -2.73 12.99
C GLY A 12 7.42 -2.94 11.53
N GLU A 13 7.46 -4.20 11.09
CA GLU A 13 7.83 -4.53 9.71
C GLU A 13 6.78 -4.00 8.71
N LEU A 14 7.25 -3.47 7.57
CA LEU A 14 6.40 -2.87 6.53
C LEU A 14 5.63 -1.64 7.04
N ALA A 15 6.24 -0.84 7.91
CA ALA A 15 5.56 0.26 8.59
C ALA A 15 5.07 1.35 7.63
N THR A 16 5.88 1.73 6.64
CA THR A 16 5.48 2.70 5.60
C THR A 16 4.25 2.22 4.84
N LEU A 17 4.22 0.95 4.43
CA LEU A 17 3.07 0.36 3.74
C LEU A 17 1.82 0.32 4.64
N LYS A 18 1.96 -0.14 5.89
CA LYS A 18 0.85 -0.18 6.86
C LYS A 18 0.26 1.21 7.08
N ASN A 19 1.12 2.21 7.27
CA ASN A 19 0.71 3.60 7.43
C ASN A 19 -0.03 4.11 6.19
N ALA A 20 0.50 3.83 4.99
CA ALA A 20 -0.14 4.24 3.74
C ALA A 20 -1.52 3.58 3.57
N ILE A 21 -1.66 2.29 3.86
CA ILE A 21 -2.97 1.62 3.79
C ILE A 21 -3.96 2.26 4.77
N GLY A 22 -3.56 2.44 6.03
CA GLY A 22 -4.45 3.02 7.04
C GLY A 22 -4.84 4.48 6.78
N ALA A 23 -3.97 5.26 6.12
CA ALA A 23 -4.21 6.66 5.83
C ALA A 23 -5.08 6.91 4.59
N TRP A 24 -5.04 6.04 3.58
CA TRP A 24 -5.78 6.23 2.32
C TRP A 24 -6.97 5.29 2.14
N PHE A 25 -6.95 4.11 2.76
CA PHE A 25 -8.05 3.15 2.72
C PHE A 25 -8.85 3.16 4.03
N HIS A 26 -9.18 4.36 4.51
CA HIS A 26 -10.09 4.54 5.65
C HIS A 26 -11.54 4.22 5.26
N GLN A 27 -12.44 4.16 6.26
CA GLN A 27 -13.83 3.75 6.09
C GLN A 27 -14.57 4.51 4.97
N ASP A 28 -14.28 5.81 4.84
CA ASP A 28 -14.92 6.70 3.87
C ASP A 28 -14.13 6.88 2.56
N ALA A 29 -13.08 6.10 2.30
CA ALA A 29 -12.18 6.32 1.16
C ALA A 29 -12.93 6.42 -0.18
N TYR A 30 -13.94 5.59 -0.42
CA TYR A 30 -14.71 5.60 -1.67
C TYR A 30 -15.82 6.66 -1.72
N LEU A 31 -15.93 7.52 -0.69
CA LEU A 31 -16.68 8.78 -0.78
C LEU A 31 -15.79 9.91 -1.30
N ASP A 32 -14.50 9.85 -0.99
CA ASP A 32 -13.50 10.85 -1.38
C ASP A 32 -12.86 10.53 -2.74
N PHE A 33 -12.77 9.24 -3.09
CA PHE A 33 -12.13 8.74 -4.31
C PHE A 33 -13.12 7.90 -5.13
N ALA A 34 -13.14 8.10 -6.46
CA ALA A 34 -14.07 7.40 -7.34
C ALA A 34 -13.57 6.02 -7.77
N SER A 35 -12.27 5.75 -7.62
CA SER A 35 -11.62 4.50 -8.03
C SER A 35 -10.37 4.22 -7.21
N ASP A 36 -9.88 2.98 -7.26
CA ASP A 36 -8.60 2.61 -6.65
C ASP A 36 -7.43 3.39 -7.25
N GLU A 37 -7.47 3.67 -8.56
CA GLU A 37 -6.45 4.48 -9.24
C GLU A 37 -6.40 5.90 -8.69
N ASP A 38 -7.54 6.50 -8.34
CA ASP A 38 -7.58 7.83 -7.70
C ASP A 38 -6.93 7.79 -6.30
N VAL A 39 -7.20 6.74 -5.52
CA VAL A 39 -6.56 6.53 -4.21
C VAL A 39 -5.05 6.37 -4.37
N TRP A 40 -4.61 5.56 -5.33
CA TRP A 40 -3.20 5.35 -5.64
C TRP A 40 -2.55 6.65 -6.12
N ASP A 41 -3.30 7.48 -6.84
CA ASP A 41 -2.84 8.74 -7.34
C ASP A 41 -2.51 9.72 -6.23
N ASP A 42 -3.44 9.87 -5.29
CA ASP A 42 -3.27 10.71 -4.12
C ASP A 42 -2.19 10.14 -3.18
N MET A 43 -2.18 8.83 -2.98
CA MET A 43 -1.16 8.13 -2.19
C MET A 43 0.24 8.38 -2.75
N PHE A 44 0.43 8.25 -4.06
CA PHE A 44 1.72 8.51 -4.68
C PHE A 44 2.08 10.00 -4.55
N ALA A 45 1.15 10.92 -4.83
CA ALA A 45 1.39 12.36 -4.72
C ALA A 45 1.76 12.81 -3.30
N GLY A 46 1.12 12.23 -2.27
CA GLY A 46 1.32 12.55 -0.86
C GLY A 46 2.65 12.07 -0.26
N HIS A 47 3.40 11.22 -0.98
CA HIS A 47 4.73 10.78 -0.56
C HIS A 47 5.83 11.49 -1.37
N ASP A 48 6.98 11.76 -0.76
CA ASP A 48 8.17 12.19 -1.49
C ASP A 48 8.82 11.02 -2.26
N SER A 49 9.83 11.33 -3.09
CA SER A 49 10.56 10.32 -3.87
C SER A 49 11.10 9.17 -3.02
N GLU A 50 11.66 9.45 -1.85
CA GLU A 50 12.28 8.43 -1.01
C GLU A 50 11.23 7.51 -0.38
N ALA A 51 10.14 8.11 0.11
CA ALA A 51 9.02 7.39 0.69
C ALA A 51 8.27 6.55 -0.36
N ARG A 52 8.12 7.04 -1.60
CA ARG A 52 7.57 6.26 -2.72
C ARG A 52 8.42 5.02 -3.01
N GLN A 53 9.74 5.17 -3.09
CA GLN A 53 10.65 4.04 -3.30
C GLN A 53 10.55 3.01 -2.17
N LEU A 54 10.46 3.47 -0.92
CA LEU A 54 10.31 2.59 0.23
C LEU A 54 8.95 1.87 0.21
N LEU A 55 7.86 2.59 -0.07
CA LEU A 55 6.53 2.03 -0.21
C LEU A 55 6.51 0.91 -1.28
N MET A 56 7.02 1.19 -2.47
CA MET A 56 7.12 0.22 -3.56
C MET A 56 7.96 -1.01 -3.17
N ALA A 57 9.09 -0.80 -2.49
CA ALA A 57 9.92 -1.90 -2.00
C ALA A 57 9.20 -2.76 -0.95
N GLN A 58 8.39 -2.15 -0.09
CA GLN A 58 7.59 -2.86 0.91
C GLN A 58 6.43 -3.64 0.28
N ILE A 59 5.76 -3.08 -0.75
CA ILE A 59 4.75 -3.82 -1.53
C ILE A 59 5.40 -5.02 -2.21
N ALA A 60 6.56 -4.83 -2.87
CA ALA A 60 7.29 -5.93 -3.50
C ALA A 60 7.69 -7.02 -2.47
N ALA A 61 8.11 -6.62 -1.27
CA ALA A 61 8.43 -7.56 -0.18
C ALA A 61 7.20 -8.29 0.36
N LEU A 62 6.05 -7.62 0.44
CA LEU A 62 4.78 -8.24 0.83
C LEU A 62 4.34 -9.30 -0.19
N LEU A 63 4.49 -9.01 -1.49
CA LEU A 63 4.17 -9.94 -2.57
C LEU A 63 5.04 -11.21 -2.58
N GLN A 64 6.17 -11.25 -1.86
CA GLN A 64 6.96 -12.48 -1.69
C GLN A 64 6.48 -13.36 -0.51
N ARG A 65 5.45 -12.93 0.23
CA ARG A 65 4.92 -13.66 1.39
C ARG A 65 3.81 -14.63 0.99
N SER A 66 3.40 -15.44 1.97
CA SER A 66 2.21 -16.27 1.86
C SER A 66 0.96 -15.42 1.68
N ASP A 67 -0.01 -15.98 0.99
CA ASP A 67 -1.33 -15.37 0.77
C ASP A 67 -2.01 -14.93 2.07
N ASP A 68 -1.94 -15.75 3.12
CA ASP A 68 -2.48 -15.41 4.44
C ASP A 68 -1.82 -14.16 5.05
N ALA A 69 -0.52 -13.95 4.82
CA ALA A 69 0.18 -12.77 5.31
C ALA A 69 -0.23 -11.51 4.53
N ILE A 70 -0.47 -11.63 3.23
CA ILE A 70 -0.93 -10.52 2.39
C ILE A 70 -2.34 -10.09 2.79
N VAL A 71 -3.26 -11.06 2.88
CA VAL A 71 -4.65 -10.84 3.32
C VAL A 71 -4.68 -10.30 4.75
N GLY A 72 -3.91 -10.90 5.66
CA GLY A 72 -3.84 -10.50 7.06
C GLY A 72 -3.33 -9.08 7.22
N LEU A 73 -2.30 -8.67 6.47
CA LEU A 73 -1.83 -7.29 6.49
C LEU A 73 -2.94 -6.33 6.03
N TRP A 74 -3.54 -6.56 4.86
CA TRP A 74 -4.59 -5.69 4.34
C TRP A 74 -5.76 -5.55 5.32
N ASN A 75 -6.36 -6.68 5.72
CA ASN A 75 -7.54 -6.70 6.58
C ASN A 75 -7.28 -6.15 7.99
N SER A 76 -6.02 -5.99 8.40
CA SER A 76 -5.66 -5.36 9.68
C SER A 76 -5.45 -3.85 9.62
N GLN A 77 -5.24 -3.29 8.42
CA GLN A 77 -4.89 -1.88 8.23
C GLN A 77 -5.97 -1.11 7.45
N ALA A 78 -6.59 -1.73 6.45
CA ALA A 78 -7.63 -1.13 5.65
C ALA A 78 -8.98 -1.16 6.40
N HIS A 79 -9.72 -0.06 6.31
CA HIS A 79 -11.07 0.05 6.86
C HIS A 79 -12.14 0.26 5.77
N SER A 80 -11.75 0.47 4.51
CA SER A 80 -12.68 0.63 3.38
C SER A 80 -13.31 -0.68 2.92
N HIS A 81 -12.52 -1.75 2.85
CA HIS A 81 -12.96 -3.08 2.44
C HIS A 81 -11.97 -4.17 2.88
N THR A 82 -12.39 -5.43 2.77
CA THR A 82 -11.59 -6.60 3.08
C THR A 82 -11.38 -7.48 1.86
N PHE A 83 -10.28 -8.22 1.83
CA PHE A 83 -10.06 -9.28 0.84
C PHE A 83 -10.53 -10.63 1.37
N ALA A 84 -11.16 -11.40 0.49
CA ALA A 84 -11.64 -12.75 0.79
C ALA A 84 -10.62 -13.83 0.45
N SER A 85 -9.63 -13.53 -0.40
CA SER A 85 -8.63 -14.50 -0.85
C SER A 85 -7.25 -13.89 -1.08
N GLY A 86 -6.22 -14.73 -1.01
CA GLY A 86 -4.85 -14.36 -1.36
C GLY A 86 -4.68 -13.94 -2.81
N ALA A 87 -5.39 -14.60 -3.74
CA ALA A 87 -5.33 -14.28 -5.16
C ALA A 87 -5.84 -12.85 -5.44
N GLU A 88 -6.94 -12.46 -4.80
CA GLU A 88 -7.50 -11.12 -4.88
C GLU A 88 -6.52 -10.07 -4.31
N ALA A 89 -6.04 -10.30 -3.09
CA ALA A 89 -5.10 -9.39 -2.44
C ALA A 89 -3.79 -9.23 -3.24
N ARG A 90 -3.27 -10.34 -3.76
CA ARG A 90 -2.05 -10.37 -4.58
C ARG A 90 -2.26 -9.63 -5.90
N HIS A 91 -3.40 -9.81 -6.54
CA HIS A 91 -3.74 -9.07 -7.75
C HIS A 91 -3.79 -7.57 -7.46
N PHE A 92 -4.47 -7.16 -6.40
CA PHE A 92 -4.57 -5.76 -6.01
C PHE A 92 -3.21 -5.11 -5.73
N PHE A 93 -2.39 -5.71 -4.85
CA PHE A 93 -1.05 -5.20 -4.55
C PHE A 93 -0.11 -5.25 -5.77
N GLY A 94 -0.29 -6.24 -6.65
CA GLY A 94 0.44 -6.33 -7.92
C GLY A 94 0.11 -5.15 -8.83
N SER A 95 -1.18 -4.88 -9.05
CA SER A 95 -1.66 -3.75 -9.85
C SER A 95 -1.20 -2.41 -9.27
N MET A 96 -1.29 -2.23 -7.95
CA MET A 96 -0.79 -1.02 -7.27
C MET A 96 0.72 -0.83 -7.49
N LEU A 97 1.51 -1.91 -7.42
CA LEU A 97 2.95 -1.84 -7.64
C LEU A 97 3.29 -1.49 -9.10
N GLU A 98 2.62 -2.14 -10.06
CA GLU A 98 2.76 -1.84 -11.48
C GLU A 98 2.40 -0.39 -11.78
N TYR A 99 1.31 0.11 -11.17
CA TYR A 99 0.88 1.50 -11.28
C TYR A 99 1.97 2.48 -10.81
N PHE A 100 2.54 2.25 -9.62
CA PHE A 100 3.60 3.11 -9.10
C PHE A 100 4.89 3.06 -9.93
N TYR A 101 5.25 1.89 -10.49
CA TYR A 101 6.38 1.81 -11.43
C TYR A 101 6.13 2.60 -12.72
N GLY A 102 4.93 2.46 -13.30
CA GLY A 102 4.54 3.22 -14.49
C GLY A 102 4.63 4.73 -14.25
N ARG A 103 4.16 5.20 -13.09
CA ARG A 103 4.17 6.63 -12.73
C ARG A 103 5.57 7.16 -12.41
N GLY A 104 6.41 6.36 -11.77
CA GLY A 104 7.80 6.71 -11.48
C GLY A 104 8.70 6.87 -12.70
N HIS A 105 8.25 6.45 -13.90
CA HIS A 105 8.95 6.66 -15.16
C HIS A 105 8.46 7.88 -15.96
N VAL A 106 7.32 8.48 -15.57
CA VAL A 106 6.69 9.61 -16.26
C VAL A 106 6.95 10.95 -15.54
N ALA A 107 7.40 10.90 -14.29
CA ALA A 107 7.68 12.07 -13.44
C ALA A 107 9.12 12.57 -13.52
#